data_AF-A0A4P5S790-F1
#
_entry.id   AF-A0A4P5S790-F1
#
_cell.length_a   1.000
_cell.length_b   1.000
_cell.length_c   1.000
_cell.angle_alpha   90.00
_cell.angle_beta   90.00
_cell.angle_gamma   90.00
#
_symmetry.space_group_name_H-M   'P 1'
#
loop_
_entity.id
_entity.type
_entity.pdbx_description
1 polymer ?
#
loop_
_entity_poly.entity_id
_entity_poly.type
_entity_poly.pdbx_seq_one_letter_code
_entity_poly.pdbx_strand_id
1 'polypeptide(L)'
;MSFATAVRTCFQKYGTFDGRAKRSEFWWWALFQTLVTGVLAFIGVGFIIGASAGSPDVQANGPLLVVGVIFYVMALLVGLAMLVPTYAVGCRRLHDRGQSGWLQLLVLVPCGSIVLIVFWVLGGTPGDNIYGPESV
;
A
#
# COMPACT_ATOMS: atom_id res chain seq x y z
N MET A 1 0.18 -16.35 7.91
CA MET A 1 -1.20 -16.05 7.47
C MET A 1 -1.30 -16.26 5.96
N SER A 2 -2.46 -16.67 5.45
CA SER A 2 -2.73 -16.72 4.00
C SER A 2 -3.06 -15.33 3.45
N PHE A 3 -2.90 -15.16 2.14
CA PHE A 3 -3.15 -13.90 1.44
C PHE A 3 -4.56 -13.35 1.68
N ALA A 4 -5.60 -14.17 1.43
CA ALA A 4 -6.99 -13.75 1.59
C ALA A 4 -7.32 -13.32 3.04
N THR A 5 -6.74 -14.01 4.03
CA THR A 5 -6.91 -13.65 5.44
C THR A 5 -6.28 -12.30 5.75
N ALA A 6 -5.06 -12.04 5.25
CA ALA A 6 -4.38 -10.76 5.48
C ALA A 6 -5.18 -9.58 4.89
N VAL A 7 -5.67 -9.72 3.65
CA VAL A 7 -6.49 -8.68 2.99
C VAL A 7 -7.78 -8.43 3.79
N ARG A 8 -8.48 -9.49 4.19
CA ARG A 8 -9.70 -9.37 5.01
C ARG A 8 -9.42 -8.68 6.35
N THR A 9 -8.34 -9.05 7.03
CA THR A 9 -7.95 -8.44 8.31
C THR A 9 -7.65 -6.95 8.16
N CYS A 10 -6.99 -6.54 7.08
CA CYS A 10 -6.70 -5.13 6.83
C CYS A 10 -7.97 -4.30 6.58
N PHE A 11 -8.94 -4.84 5.83
CA PHE A 11 -10.24 -4.19 5.65
C PHE A 11 -11.09 -4.18 6.92
N GLN A 12 -11.01 -5.21 7.77
CA GLN A 12 -11.68 -5.23 9.08
C GLN A 12 -11.07 -4.22 10.05
N LYS A 13 -9.74 -4.06 10.00
CA LYS A 13 -8.97 -3.12 10.84
C LYS A 13 -8.57 -1.87 10.05
N TYR A 14 -9.49 -1.36 9.23
CA TYR A 14 -9.22 -0.28 8.28
C TYR A 14 -8.67 0.98 8.94
N GLY A 15 -9.27 1.41 10.05
CA GLY A 15 -8.86 2.59 10.83
C GLY A 15 -8.30 2.25 12.21
N THR A 16 -7.93 1.00 12.46
CA THR A 16 -7.42 0.59 13.78
C THR A 16 -5.90 0.65 13.80
N PHE A 17 -5.38 1.66 14.50
CA PHE A 17 -3.95 1.90 14.67
C PHE A 17 -3.36 1.17 15.88
N ASP A 18 -4.22 0.63 16.75
CA ASP A 18 -3.80 -0.05 17.97
C ASP A 18 -3.58 -1.56 17.75
N GLY A 19 -2.69 -2.14 18.56
CA GLY A 19 -2.29 -3.54 18.50
C GLY A 19 -1.08 -3.81 17.61
N ARG A 20 -0.82 -5.11 17.39
CA ARG A 20 0.35 -5.63 16.66
C ARG A 20 -0.06 -6.29 15.34
N ALA A 21 0.79 -6.18 14.32
CA ALA A 21 0.61 -6.83 13.03
C ALA A 21 1.80 -7.74 12.71
N LYS A 22 1.50 -8.95 12.23
CA LYS A 22 2.55 -9.90 11.82
C LYS A 22 3.25 -9.44 10.55
N ARG A 23 4.48 -9.92 10.34
CA ARG A 23 5.23 -9.74 9.08
C ARG A 23 4.40 -10.14 7.86
N SER A 24 3.78 -11.33 7.90
CA SER A 24 2.98 -11.82 6.78
C SER A 24 1.71 -10.98 6.52
N GLU A 25 1.12 -10.34 7.53
CA GLU A 25 -0.02 -9.43 7.34
C GLU A 25 0.42 -8.19 6.56
N PHE A 26 1.54 -7.58 6.96
CA PHE A 26 2.10 -6.41 6.28
C PHE A 26 2.50 -6.70 4.83
N TRP A 27 3.25 -7.79 4.59
CA TRP A 27 3.76 -8.09 3.25
C TRP A 27 2.65 -8.53 2.28
N TRP A 28 1.65 -9.27 2.74
CA TRP A 28 0.50 -9.60 1.89
C TRP A 28 -0.36 -8.38 1.57
N TRP A 29 -0.54 -7.46 2.52
CA TRP A 29 -1.18 -6.18 2.27
C TRP A 29 -0.40 -5.33 1.25
N ALA A 30 0.91 -5.21 1.43
CA ALA A 30 1.77 -4.47 0.51
C ALA A 30 1.74 -5.06 -0.92
N LEU A 31 1.72 -6.39 -1.04
CA LEU A 31 1.57 -7.06 -2.32
C LEU A 31 0.19 -6.77 -2.94
N PHE A 32 -0.89 -6.91 -2.17
CA PHE A 32 -2.25 -6.63 -2.64
C PHE A 32 -2.38 -5.19 -3.15
N GLN A 33 -1.90 -4.22 -2.36
CA GLN A 33 -1.86 -2.81 -2.73
C GLN A 33 -1.13 -2.62 -4.06
N THR A 34 0.08 -3.14 -4.16
CA THR A 34 0.94 -2.99 -5.34
C THR A 34 0.31 -3.62 -6.58
N LEU A 35 -0.33 -4.78 -6.44
CA LEU A 35 -1.02 -5.44 -7.56
C LEU A 35 -2.22 -4.64 -8.02
N VAL A 36 -3.08 -4.18 -7.10
CA VAL A 36 -4.29 -3.44 -7.47
C VAL A 36 -3.91 -2.12 -8.15
N THR A 37 -3.09 -1.28 -7.51
CA THR A 37 -2.71 0.01 -8.12
C THR A 37 -1.79 -0.16 -9.32
N GLY A 38 -0.91 -1.16 -9.31
CA GLY A 38 0.03 -1.46 -10.39
C GLY A 38 -0.66 -1.95 -11.66
N VAL A 39 -1.67 -2.83 -11.55
CA VAL A 39 -2.46 -3.28 -12.71
C VAL A 39 -3.24 -2.11 -13.30
N LEU A 40 -3.88 -1.28 -12.47
CA LEU A 40 -4.61 -0.11 -12.96
C LEU A 40 -3.70 0.90 -13.66
N ALA A 41 -2.53 1.18 -13.08
CA ALA A 41 -1.54 2.06 -13.68
C ALA A 41 -0.98 1.46 -14.99
N PHE A 42 -0.68 0.16 -15.02
CA PHE A 42 -0.16 -0.52 -16.20
C PHE A 42 -1.14 -0.48 -17.38
N ILE A 43 -2.43 -0.71 -17.12
CA ILE A 43 -3.48 -0.58 -18.12
C ILE A 43 -3.57 0.87 -18.61
N GLY A 44 -3.57 1.84 -17.69
CA GLY A 44 -3.58 3.27 -18.03
C GLY A 44 -2.41 3.68 -18.92
N VAL A 45 -1.18 3.24 -18.59
CA VAL A 45 0.02 3.45 -19.41
C VAL A 45 -0.17 2.87 -20.81
N GLY A 46 -0.68 1.64 -20.93
CA GLY A 46 -0.90 1.00 -22.23
C GLY A 46 -1.81 1.82 -23.15
N PHE A 47 -2.90 2.36 -22.61
CA PHE A 47 -3.81 3.23 -23.36
C PHE A 47 -3.17 4.58 -23.76
N ILE A 48 -2.38 5.20 -22.87
CA ILE A 48 -1.68 6.45 -23.17
C ILE A 48 -0.59 6.24 -24.22
N ILE A 49 0.21 5.18 -24.11
CA ILE A 49 1.24 4.84 -25.09
C ILE A 49 0.58 4.52 -26.44
N GLY A 50 -0.50 3.72 -26.44
CA GLY A 50 -1.24 3.40 -27.66
C GLY A 50 -1.77 4.66 -28.38
N ALA A 51 -2.25 5.63 -27.62
CA ALA A 51 -2.70 6.91 -28.16
C ALA A 51 -1.55 7.82 -28.65
N SER A 52 -0.35 7.66 -28.10
CA SER A 52 0.85 8.45 -28.44
C SER A 52 1.65 7.85 -29.59
N ALA A 53 1.54 6.53 -29.80
CA ALA A 53 2.22 5.78 -30.87
C ALA A 53 1.37 5.64 -32.14
N GLY A 54 0.09 6.04 -32.11
CA GLY A 54 -0.79 6.11 -33.27
C GLY A 54 -0.46 7.28 -34.20
N SER A 55 -1.36 7.57 -35.15
CA SER A 55 -1.22 8.79 -35.97
C SER A 55 -1.36 10.05 -35.09
N PRO A 56 -0.77 11.20 -35.43
CA PRO A 56 -0.92 12.43 -34.65
C PRO A 56 -2.34 13.03 -34.70
N ASP A 57 -3.31 12.32 -35.30
CA ASP A 57 -4.69 12.76 -35.41
C ASP A 57 -5.36 12.74 -34.03
N VAL A 58 -5.52 13.93 -33.46
CA VAL A 58 -6.18 14.14 -32.17
C VAL A 58 -7.61 13.58 -32.16
N GLN A 59 -8.30 13.62 -33.30
CA GLN A 59 -9.66 13.10 -33.43
C GLN A 59 -9.72 11.56 -33.29
N ALA A 60 -8.68 10.84 -33.72
CA ALA A 60 -8.61 9.39 -33.66
C ALA A 60 -8.11 8.89 -32.30
N ASN A 61 -7.15 9.60 -31.67
CA ASN A 61 -6.49 9.16 -30.45
C ASN A 61 -7.06 9.79 -29.17
N GLY A 62 -7.86 10.86 -29.29
CA GLY A 62 -8.50 11.54 -28.17
C GLY A 62 -9.26 10.60 -27.23
N PRO A 63 -10.13 9.69 -27.73
CA PRO A 63 -10.83 8.74 -26.88
C PRO A 63 -9.90 7.79 -26.10
N LEU A 64 -8.80 7.33 -26.72
CA LEU A 64 -7.82 6.45 -26.07
C LEU A 64 -7.08 7.15 -24.92
N LEU A 65 -6.72 8.43 -25.11
CA LEU A 65 -6.13 9.25 -24.04
C LEU A 65 -7.09 9.41 -22.86
N VAL A 66 -8.37 9.68 -23.13
CA VAL A 66 -9.39 9.83 -22.07
C VAL A 66 -9.52 8.53 -21.28
N VAL A 67 -9.56 7.38 -21.95
CA VAL A 67 -9.59 6.06 -21.28
C VAL A 67 -8.35 5.86 -20.40
N GLY A 68 -7.15 6.14 -20.90
CA GLY A 68 -5.93 6.05 -20.12
C GLY A 68 -5.95 6.94 -18.86
N VAL A 69 -6.40 8.18 -18.99
CA VAL A 69 -6.55 9.10 -17.85
C VAL A 69 -7.57 8.58 -16.84
N ILE A 70 -8.70 8.01 -17.28
CA ILE A 70 -9.70 7.41 -16.37
C ILE A 70 -9.07 6.31 -15.52
N PHE A 71 -8.25 5.43 -16.10
CA PHE A 71 -7.55 4.39 -15.35
C PHE A 71 -6.60 4.97 -14.29
N TYR A 72 -5.89 6.05 -14.60
CA TYR A 72 -5.04 6.75 -13.63
C TYR A 72 -5.83 7.41 -12.50
N VAL A 73 -6.95 8.07 -12.82
CA VAL A 73 -7.84 8.65 -11.81
C VAL A 73 -8.41 7.55 -10.91
N MET A 74 -8.79 6.41 -11.48
CA MET A 74 -9.26 5.27 -10.69
C MET A 74 -8.15 4.69 -9.80
N ALA A 75 -6.92 4.54 -10.32
CA ALA A 75 -5.76 4.12 -9.54
C ALA A 75 -5.48 5.08 -8.37
N LEU A 76 -5.63 6.39 -8.59
CA LEU A 76 -5.49 7.42 -7.57
C LEU A 76 -6.56 7.29 -6.48
N LEU A 77 -7.84 7.13 -6.86
CA LEU A 77 -8.95 6.97 -5.91
C LEU A 77 -8.81 5.71 -5.06
N VAL A 78 -8.43 4.60 -5.70
CA VAL A 78 -8.14 3.34 -4.98
C VAL A 78 -6.93 3.50 -4.07
N GLY A 79 -5.87 4.18 -4.54
CA GLY A 79 -4.70 4.52 -3.74
C GLY A 79 -5.05 5.35 -2.50
N LEU A 80 -5.91 6.37 -2.64
CA LEU A 80 -6.38 7.19 -1.52
C LEU A 80 -7.21 6.38 -0.52
N ALA A 81 -8.13 5.54 -1.00
CA ALA A 81 -8.92 4.69 -0.12
C ALA A 81 -8.01 3.74 0.66
N MET A 82 -7.05 3.11 0.00
CA MET A 82 -6.14 2.16 0.65
C MET A 82 -5.00 2.82 1.44
N LEU A 83 -4.89 4.15 1.42
CA LEU A 83 -3.89 4.90 2.17
C LEU A 83 -4.07 4.71 3.67
N VAL A 84 -5.31 4.83 4.16
CA VAL A 84 -5.65 4.67 5.59
C VAL A 84 -5.25 3.29 6.11
N PRO A 85 -5.68 2.16 5.52
CA PRO A 85 -5.26 0.84 5.98
C PRO A 85 -3.76 0.59 5.83
N THR A 86 -3.10 1.18 4.83
CA THR A 86 -1.62 1.08 4.69
C THR A 86 -0.90 1.72 5.87
N TYR A 87 -1.31 2.92 6.28
CA TYR A 87 -0.77 3.56 7.48
C TYR A 87 -1.17 2.81 8.76
N ALA A 88 -2.40 2.30 8.85
CA ALA A 88 -2.86 1.55 10.02
C ALA A 88 -2.05 0.26 10.25
N VAL A 89 -1.85 -0.55 9.20
CA VAL A 89 -1.02 -1.78 9.28
C VAL A 89 0.45 -1.41 9.53
N GLY A 90 0.93 -0.33 8.92
CA GLY A 90 2.27 0.21 9.16
C GLY A 90 2.51 0.61 10.63
N CYS A 91 1.56 1.27 11.28
CA CYS A 91 1.61 1.61 12.70
C CYS A 91 1.64 0.34 13.57
N ARG A 92 0.71 -0.58 13.33
CA ARG A 92 0.65 -1.87 14.06
C ARG A 92 1.92 -2.70 13.88
N ARG A 93 2.60 -2.55 12.74
CA ARG A 93 3.88 -3.21 12.49
C ARG A 93 5.05 -2.57 13.24
N LEU A 94 5.05 -1.25 13.42
CA LEU A 94 6.01 -0.56 14.28
C LEU A 94 5.78 -0.89 15.75
N HIS A 95 4.51 -0.97 16.17
CA HIS A 95 4.10 -1.41 17.50
C HIS A 95 4.57 -2.83 17.81
N ASP A 96 4.62 -3.72 16.80
CA ASP A 96 5.17 -5.07 16.97
C ASP A 96 6.65 -5.08 17.40
N ARG A 97 7.39 -4.00 17.17
CA ARG A 97 8.76 -3.81 17.67
C ARG A 97 8.85 -2.89 18.91
N GLY A 98 7.72 -2.58 19.55
CA GLY A 98 7.67 -1.65 20.67
C GLY A 98 7.98 -0.20 20.29
N GLN A 99 7.94 0.14 19.00
CA GLN A 99 8.20 1.51 18.52
C GLN A 99 6.89 2.26 18.31
N SER A 100 6.93 3.59 18.35
CA SER A 100 5.74 4.41 18.07
C SER A 100 5.33 4.35 16.60
N GLY A 101 4.01 4.34 16.34
CA GLY A 101 3.45 4.45 14.98
C GLY A 101 3.82 5.76 14.27
N TRP A 102 4.18 6.80 15.02
CA TRP A 102 4.65 8.08 14.50
C TRP A 102 5.93 8.00 13.67
N LEU A 103 6.74 6.94 13.84
CA LEU A 103 7.92 6.73 13.00
C LEU A 103 7.57 6.58 11.52
N GLN A 104 6.31 6.29 11.16
CA GLN A 104 5.82 6.35 9.77
C GLN A 104 6.12 7.69 9.09
N LEU A 105 6.17 8.80 9.83
CA LEU A 105 6.49 10.13 9.29
C LEU A 105 7.91 10.22 8.71
N LEU A 106 8.79 9.27 9.01
CA LEU A 106 10.10 9.16 8.36
C LEU A 106 9.98 8.98 6.83
N VAL A 107 8.82 8.58 6.31
CA VAL A 107 8.58 8.56 4.86
C VAL A 107 8.71 9.95 4.21
N LEU A 108 8.49 11.03 4.96
CA LEU A 108 8.64 12.41 4.49
C LEU A 108 10.10 12.87 4.46
N VAL A 109 10.98 12.19 5.17
CA VAL A 109 12.41 12.49 5.23
C VAL A 109 13.13 11.72 4.13
N PRO A 110 14.02 12.34 3.34
CA PRO A 110 14.84 11.61 2.38
C PRO A 110 15.60 10.46 3.08
N CYS A 111 15.57 9.27 2.49
CA CYS A 111 16.12 8.02 3.03
C CYS A 111 15.43 7.44 4.29
N GLY A 112 14.44 8.12 4.91
CA GLY A 112 13.74 7.59 6.07
C GLY A 112 12.86 6.36 5.76
N SER A 113 12.46 6.21 4.49
CA SER A 113 11.80 5.00 3.99
C SER A 113 12.68 3.74 4.13
N ILE A 114 14.00 3.86 4.06
CA ILE A 114 14.92 2.73 4.24
C ILE A 114 14.82 2.20 5.67
N VAL A 115 14.81 3.10 6.66
CA VAL A 115 14.66 2.74 8.08
C VAL A 115 13.33 2.03 8.33
N LEU A 116 12.25 2.52 7.72
CA LEU A 116 10.94 1.90 7.79
C LEU A 116 10.93 0.50 7.17
N ILE A 117 11.56 0.32 6.00
CA ILE A 117 11.69 -0.99 5.36
C ILE A 117 12.43 -1.96 6.28
N VAL A 118 13.55 -1.54 6.88
CA VAL A 118 14.29 -2.35 7.86
C VAL A 118 13.37 -2.77 9.01
N PHE A 119 12.59 -1.84 9.57
CA PHE A 119 11.65 -2.16 10.64
C PHE A 119 10.50 -3.07 10.20
N TRP A 120 10.05 -3.00 8.95
CA TRP A 120 9.01 -3.88 8.42
C TRP A 120 9.51 -5.28 8.10
N VAL A 121 10.80 -5.46 7.77
CA VAL A 121 11.44 -6.77 7.52
C VAL A 121 11.79 -7.51 8.82
N LEU A 122 12.33 -6.80 9.84
CA LEU A 122 12.86 -7.39 11.07
C LEU A 122 11.82 -8.08 11.96
N GLY A 123 12.24 -8.87 12.94
CA GLY A 123 11.33 -9.48 13.92
C GLY A 123 10.60 -8.49 14.81
N GLY A 124 9.38 -8.86 15.22
CA GLY A 124 8.75 -8.27 16.39
C GLY A 124 9.50 -8.64 17.68
N THR A 125 9.18 -7.95 18.76
CA THR A 125 9.72 -8.27 20.09
C THR A 125 9.15 -9.61 20.58
N PRO A 126 9.97 -10.53 21.11
CA PRO A 126 9.49 -11.76 21.74
C PRO A 126 8.64 -11.44 22.97
N GLY A 127 7.54 -12.17 23.16
CA GLY A 127 6.62 -11.93 24.28
C GLY A 127 5.78 -10.67 24.15
N ASP A 128 5.12 -10.33 25.26
CA ASP A 128 4.19 -9.21 25.33
C ASP A 128 4.94 -7.87 25.34
N ASN A 129 4.36 -6.87 24.70
CA ASN A 129 4.88 -5.51 24.72
C ASN A 129 3.79 -4.51 25.11
N ILE A 130 4.15 -3.23 25.22
CA ILE A 130 3.22 -2.16 25.62
C ILE A 130 2.04 -1.96 24.67
N TYR A 131 2.08 -2.54 23.47
CA TYR A 131 1.04 -2.48 22.45
C TYR A 131 0.24 -3.79 22.35
N GLY A 132 0.49 -4.75 23.24
CA GLY A 132 -0.30 -5.96 23.38
C GLY A 132 0.48 -7.28 23.31
N PRO A 133 -0.25 -8.40 23.41
CA PRO A 133 0.34 -9.73 23.48
C PRO A 133 1.01 -10.12 22.17
N GLU A 134 1.93 -11.09 22.23
CA GLU A 134 2.63 -11.59 21.04
C GLU A 134 1.64 -11.97 19.93
N SER A 135 1.91 -11.49 18.71
CA SER A 135 1.07 -11.79 17.56
C SER A 135 1.30 -13.25 17.12
N VAL A 136 0.62 -14.20 17.77
CA VAL A 136 0.63 -15.66 17.46
C VAL A 136 0.18 -15.91 16.05
#